data_AF-A0A9D5JW97-F1
#
_entry.id   AF-A0A9D5JW97-F1
#
_cell.length_a   1.000
_cell.length_b   1.000
_cell.length_c   1.000
_cell.angle_alpha   90.00
_cell.angle_beta   90.00
_cell.angle_gamma   90.00
#
_symmetry.space_group_name_H-M   'P 1'
#
loop_
_entity.id
_entity.type
_entity.pdbx_description
1 polymer ?
#
loop_
_entity_poly.entity_id
_entity_poly.type
_entity_poly.pdbx_seq_one_letter_code
_entity_poly.pdbx_strand_id
1 'polypeptide(L)'
;MSPQGASEGMLDVLNASGFAVIHPEAFLDHNGRAVRATRQSGFLSFGQYKTGYPEQDLEAVFYLYIDNNTYDNTYICILDVVEARTRVVAQRVMTRQSFPEAGKHVKLAVPFRPASPQAEYEFRVFYIGYAYLAIDGVIVIDPARVTLDQLPDRIAEESPERYCQGNELLCLERFAPDLIAQQHGVEHGGSYDQGTFTPADKGGIEFPVSIDLSRHVLIELELEGNIANAHLAELEGGKVSLFDTKEQGGAYILSFQRMYAGYRGTGIFRIMHGFEGNNVARVITTAQLSGAYSMQHWGNEPHTLRVEVEGARCRLSIDQFVSKWDTSRQSIGGTRQLVLMLGNRVERHSHQQAITKFRRLKITYL
;
A
#
# COMPACT_ATOMS: atom_id res chain seq x y z
N MET A 1 8.36 13.29 -14.24
CA MET A 1 9.08 14.38 -13.55
C MET A 1 10.06 13.72 -12.61
N SER A 2 11.37 13.95 -12.78
CA SER A 2 12.37 13.50 -11.80
C SER A 2 12.11 14.23 -10.49
N PRO A 3 12.20 13.56 -9.32
CA PRO A 3 11.99 14.21 -8.02
C PRO A 3 12.96 15.40 -7.89
N GLN A 4 12.41 16.62 -7.86
CA GLN A 4 13.18 17.83 -7.57
C GLN A 4 13.83 17.65 -6.19
N GLY A 5 15.16 17.49 -6.17
CA GLY A 5 15.97 17.33 -4.97
C GLY A 5 16.71 16.00 -4.84
N ALA A 6 16.52 15.01 -5.73
CA ALA A 6 17.42 13.86 -5.75
C ALA A 6 18.81 14.32 -6.21
N SER A 7 19.83 14.07 -5.40
CA SER A 7 21.20 14.39 -5.81
C SER A 7 21.53 13.64 -7.10
N GLU A 8 22.25 14.30 -8.00
CA GLU A 8 22.70 13.69 -9.25
C GLU A 8 23.35 12.32 -8.98
N GLY A 9 22.77 11.24 -9.50
CA GLY A 9 23.24 9.86 -9.30
C GLY A 9 22.42 9.01 -8.31
N MET A 10 21.47 9.57 -7.58
CA MET A 10 20.40 8.77 -6.94
C MET A 10 19.33 8.47 -7.99
N LEU A 11 19.19 7.19 -8.37
CA LEU A 11 18.29 6.75 -9.44
C LEU A 11 16.88 6.47 -8.91
N ASP A 12 16.79 5.88 -7.73
CA ASP A 12 15.52 5.52 -7.10
C ASP A 12 15.64 5.53 -5.57
N VAL A 13 14.54 5.87 -4.89
CA VAL A 13 14.38 5.77 -3.44
C VAL A 13 13.12 4.97 -3.18
N LEU A 14 13.29 3.80 -2.56
CA LEU A 14 12.24 2.80 -2.40
C LEU A 14 11.98 2.58 -0.91
N ASN A 15 10.79 2.94 -0.44
CA ASN A 15 10.41 2.75 0.95
C ASN A 15 9.91 1.31 1.19
N ALA A 16 10.47 0.62 2.20
CA ALA A 16 10.15 -0.78 2.46
C ALA A 16 8.76 -0.99 3.08
N SER A 17 8.11 0.05 3.64
CA SER A 17 6.71 -0.06 4.09
C SER A 17 5.79 -0.50 2.95
N GLY A 18 6.09 -0.07 1.72
CA GLY A 18 5.37 -0.46 0.50
C GLY A 18 5.88 -1.74 -0.16
N PHE A 19 6.80 -2.49 0.46
CA PHE A 19 7.27 -3.77 -0.07
C PHE A 19 6.37 -4.91 0.38
N ALA A 20 6.34 -5.97 -0.43
CA ALA A 20 5.62 -7.20 -0.14
C ALA A 20 6.30 -7.97 1.00
N VAL A 21 5.52 -8.77 1.72
CA VAL A 21 5.98 -9.53 2.89
C VAL A 21 5.41 -10.94 2.82
N ILE A 22 6.24 -11.95 3.13
CA ILE A 22 5.80 -13.35 3.31
C ILE A 22 6.15 -13.85 4.72
N HIS A 23 7.05 -13.18 5.44
CA HIS A 23 7.38 -13.54 6.81
C HIS A 23 6.16 -13.32 7.73
N PRO A 24 5.65 -14.34 8.44
CA PRO A 24 4.37 -14.25 9.14
C PRO A 24 4.40 -13.44 10.45
N GLU A 25 5.59 -13.24 11.02
CA GLU A 25 5.79 -12.35 12.18
C GLU A 25 6.29 -10.95 11.79
N ALA A 26 6.32 -10.60 10.50
CA ALA A 26 6.73 -9.26 10.10
C ALA A 26 5.62 -8.24 10.37
N PHE A 27 6.01 -7.01 10.68
CA PHE A 27 5.14 -5.88 11.00
C PHE A 27 5.82 -4.58 10.55
N LEU A 28 5.13 -3.45 10.65
CA LEU A 28 5.73 -2.15 10.39
C LEU A 28 6.42 -1.59 11.62
N ASP A 29 7.66 -1.17 11.44
CA ASP A 29 8.45 -0.45 12.45
C ASP A 29 9.53 0.34 11.71
N HIS A 30 10.07 1.37 12.34
CA HIS A 30 11.18 2.15 11.76
C HIS A 30 10.96 2.57 10.30
N ASN A 31 9.77 3.06 9.95
CA ASN A 31 9.41 3.57 8.63
C ASN A 31 9.40 2.51 7.50
N GLY A 32 9.59 1.23 7.85
CA GLY A 32 9.53 0.13 6.91
C GLY A 32 9.12 -1.17 7.59
N ARG A 33 9.76 -2.29 7.26
CA ARG A 33 9.35 -3.64 7.70
C ARG A 33 10.30 -4.17 8.77
N ALA A 34 9.76 -4.75 9.83
CA ALA A 34 10.52 -5.35 10.91
C ALA A 34 10.02 -6.74 11.29
N VAL A 35 10.87 -7.49 11.97
CA VAL A 35 10.57 -8.80 12.56
C VAL A 35 11.30 -8.91 13.89
N ARG A 36 10.61 -9.43 14.91
CA ARG A 36 11.22 -9.71 16.22
C ARG A 36 12.18 -10.88 16.12
N ALA A 37 13.07 -11.03 17.09
CA ALA A 37 13.94 -12.21 17.14
C ALA A 37 13.10 -13.51 17.20
N THR A 38 13.14 -14.27 16.11
CA THR A 38 12.44 -15.56 15.96
C THR A 38 13.33 -16.54 15.21
N ARG A 39 12.97 -17.82 15.22
CA ARG A 39 13.64 -18.86 14.40
C ARG A 39 12.92 -19.12 13.09
N GLN A 40 11.75 -18.51 12.92
CA GLN A 40 11.05 -18.55 11.65
C GLN A 40 11.84 -17.73 10.63
N SER A 41 11.93 -18.26 9.40
CA SER A 41 12.58 -17.59 8.28
C SER A 41 11.54 -17.25 7.22
N GLY A 42 11.87 -16.28 6.36
CA GLY A 42 10.99 -15.83 5.30
C GLY A 42 11.39 -14.46 4.76
N PHE A 43 10.75 -14.06 3.66
CA PHE A 43 10.97 -12.72 3.11
C PHE A 43 10.35 -11.66 4.02
N LEU A 44 11.23 -10.89 4.67
CA LEU A 44 10.86 -9.71 5.45
C LEU A 44 10.37 -8.59 4.52
N SER A 45 10.98 -8.46 3.35
CA SER A 45 10.54 -7.54 2.32
C SER A 45 10.96 -8.01 0.91
N PHE A 46 10.13 -7.76 -0.10
CA PHE A 46 10.48 -7.89 -1.53
C PHE A 46 9.65 -6.93 -2.40
N GLY A 47 10.25 -6.34 -3.43
CA GLY A 47 9.61 -5.35 -4.32
C GLY A 47 10.62 -4.31 -4.85
N GLN A 48 10.26 -3.28 -5.63
CA GLN A 48 8.99 -2.92 -6.28
C GLN A 48 8.97 -3.25 -7.80
N TYR A 49 9.75 -4.24 -8.28
CA TYR A 49 9.83 -4.61 -9.71
C TYR A 49 10.10 -3.40 -10.64
N LYS A 50 11.23 -2.71 -10.43
CA LYS A 50 11.59 -1.47 -11.14
C LYS A 50 12.26 -1.74 -12.48
N THR A 51 11.93 -0.93 -13.49
CA THR A 51 12.58 -0.92 -14.82
C THR A 51 13.26 0.43 -15.05
N GLY A 52 13.98 0.58 -16.15
CA GLY A 52 14.57 1.85 -16.58
C GLY A 52 15.98 2.12 -16.05
N TYR A 53 16.58 1.18 -15.33
CA TYR A 53 17.96 1.34 -14.90
C TYR A 53 18.94 1.28 -16.09
N PRO A 54 19.96 2.15 -16.13
CA PRO A 54 20.97 2.14 -17.19
C PRO A 54 21.85 0.88 -17.15
N GLU A 55 22.36 0.44 -18.30
CA GLU A 55 23.27 -0.71 -18.44
C GLU A 55 24.70 -0.42 -17.95
N GLN A 56 24.83 0.00 -16.69
CA GLN A 56 26.09 0.32 -16.02
C GLN A 56 26.12 -0.29 -14.61
N ASP A 57 27.28 -0.24 -13.95
CA ASP A 57 27.39 -0.75 -12.59
C ASP A 57 26.65 0.20 -11.63
N LEU A 58 25.77 -0.37 -10.80
CA LEU A 58 24.94 0.33 -9.83
C LEU A 58 25.09 -0.33 -8.45
N GLU A 59 24.65 0.37 -7.41
CA GLU A 59 24.52 -0.20 -6.07
C GLU A 59 23.10 -0.08 -5.55
N ALA A 60 22.58 -1.19 -5.00
CA ALA A 60 21.39 -1.19 -4.17
C ALA A 60 21.83 -1.03 -2.71
N VAL A 61 21.49 0.10 -2.10
CA VAL A 61 21.86 0.43 -0.72
C VAL A 61 20.68 0.15 0.20
N PHE A 62 20.79 -0.92 0.97
CA PHE A 62 19.79 -1.33 1.95
C PHE A 62 20.00 -0.60 3.27
N TYR A 63 18.93 -0.05 3.84
CA TYR A 63 18.92 0.60 5.16
C TYR A 63 18.38 -0.38 6.19
N LEU A 64 19.27 -1.05 6.92
CA LEU A 64 18.87 -2.08 7.90
C LEU A 64 19.17 -1.67 9.33
N TYR A 65 18.34 -2.10 10.26
CA TYR A 65 18.53 -1.96 11.70
C TYR A 65 18.60 -3.35 12.33
N ILE A 66 19.53 -3.53 13.27
CA ILE A 66 19.60 -4.72 14.12
C ILE A 66 19.63 -4.31 15.60
N ASP A 67 18.99 -5.08 16.47
CA ASP A 67 18.97 -4.82 17.92
C ASP A 67 20.33 -5.06 18.60
N ASN A 68 21.07 -6.07 18.15
CA ASN A 68 22.38 -6.43 18.69
C ASN A 68 23.29 -6.98 17.59
N ASN A 69 24.56 -6.55 17.57
CA ASN A 69 25.58 -7.01 16.62
C ASN A 69 26.79 -7.70 17.30
N THR A 70 26.73 -8.02 18.60
CA THR A 70 27.87 -8.52 19.38
C THR A 70 27.69 -9.92 19.98
N TYR A 71 26.46 -10.42 20.09
CA TYR A 71 26.14 -11.64 20.85
C TYR A 71 26.78 -12.92 20.27
N ASP A 72 26.67 -13.12 18.95
CA ASP A 72 27.33 -14.22 18.21
C ASP A 72 27.51 -13.80 16.73
N ASN A 73 28.03 -14.67 15.86
CA ASN A 73 28.22 -14.39 14.42
C ASN A 73 27.36 -15.25 13.47
N THR A 74 26.16 -15.63 13.89
CA THR A 74 25.20 -16.39 13.08
C THR A 74 24.67 -15.58 11.91
N TYR A 75 24.15 -16.27 10.89
CA TYR A 75 23.47 -15.65 9.75
C TYR A 75 22.12 -15.05 10.18
N ILE A 76 21.88 -13.79 9.78
CA ILE A 76 20.68 -13.03 10.15
C ILE A 76 19.76 -12.82 8.95
N CYS A 77 20.32 -12.43 7.81
CA CYS A 77 19.55 -12.23 6.59
C CYS A 77 20.37 -12.37 5.32
N ILE A 78 19.66 -12.39 4.19
CA ILE A 78 20.22 -12.34 2.84
C ILE A 78 19.61 -11.13 2.14
N LEU A 79 20.47 -10.33 1.51
CA LEU A 79 20.08 -9.21 0.65
C LEU A 79 20.25 -9.62 -0.79
N ASP A 80 19.18 -9.56 -1.58
CA ASP A 80 19.21 -9.93 -3.00
C ASP A 80 18.81 -8.76 -3.89
N VAL A 81 19.43 -8.70 -5.06
CA VAL A 81 18.92 -8.01 -6.24
C VAL A 81 18.59 -9.06 -7.29
N VAL A 82 17.35 -9.07 -7.76
CA VAL A 82 16.83 -10.08 -8.69
C VAL A 82 16.35 -9.42 -9.96
N GLU A 83 16.78 -9.95 -11.09
CA GLU A 83 16.14 -9.67 -12.38
C GLU A 83 14.87 -10.53 -12.43
N ALA A 84 13.71 -9.88 -12.26
CA ALA A 84 12.45 -10.54 -12.03
C ALA A 84 12.19 -11.60 -13.11
N ARG A 85 11.64 -12.75 -12.68
CA ARG A 85 11.31 -13.91 -13.52
C ARG A 85 12.50 -14.71 -14.06
N THR A 86 13.75 -14.27 -13.85
CA THR A 86 14.91 -14.98 -14.42
C THR A 86 15.88 -15.47 -13.36
N ARG A 87 16.53 -14.59 -12.59
CA ARG A 87 17.65 -14.96 -11.70
C ARG A 87 18.01 -13.90 -10.67
N VAL A 88 18.71 -14.34 -9.62
CA VAL A 88 19.44 -13.46 -8.70
C VAL A 88 20.66 -12.90 -9.43
N VAL A 89 20.77 -11.58 -9.53
CA VAL A 89 21.89 -10.90 -10.19
C VAL A 89 22.96 -10.43 -9.22
N ALA A 90 22.60 -10.21 -7.95
CA ALA A 90 23.53 -9.92 -6.87
C ALA A 90 22.96 -10.42 -5.54
N GLN A 91 23.86 -10.81 -4.63
CA GLN A 91 23.49 -11.32 -3.30
C GLN A 91 24.56 -10.95 -2.28
N ARG A 92 24.12 -10.63 -1.06
CA ARG A 92 24.99 -10.46 0.11
C ARG A 92 24.37 -11.16 1.32
N VAL A 93 25.10 -12.12 1.88
CA VAL A 93 24.72 -12.81 3.12
C VAL A 93 25.23 -12.00 4.31
N MET A 94 24.35 -11.72 5.27
CA MET A 94 24.66 -10.92 6.45
C MET A 94 24.68 -11.81 7.70
N THR A 95 25.78 -11.75 8.45
CA THR A 95 25.87 -12.28 9.81
C THR A 95 25.59 -11.18 10.83
N ARG A 96 25.34 -11.55 12.10
CA ARG A 96 25.11 -10.56 13.15
C ARG A 96 26.26 -9.55 13.30
N GLN A 97 27.51 -10.02 13.27
CA GLN A 97 28.68 -9.14 13.39
C GLN A 97 29.04 -8.41 12.09
N SER A 98 28.37 -8.70 10.98
CA SER A 98 28.57 -7.94 9.73
C SER A 98 27.86 -6.57 9.75
N PHE A 99 27.00 -6.32 10.74
CA PHE A 99 26.43 -5.00 11.00
C PHE A 99 27.45 -4.14 11.76
N PRO A 100 27.84 -2.96 11.23
CA PRO A 100 28.86 -2.13 11.86
C PRO A 100 28.39 -1.51 13.20
N GLU A 101 27.09 -1.30 13.35
CA GLU A 101 26.48 -0.72 14.55
C GLU A 101 25.11 -1.37 14.81
N ALA A 102 24.76 -1.56 16.09
CA ALA A 102 23.44 -2.00 16.52
C ALA A 102 22.65 -0.80 17.09
N GLY A 103 21.33 -0.87 17.05
CA GLY A 103 20.46 0.20 17.55
C GLY A 103 20.33 1.42 16.61
N LYS A 104 20.83 1.31 15.38
CA LYS A 104 20.72 2.34 14.33
C LYS A 104 20.57 1.71 12.95
N HIS A 105 20.05 2.49 11.99
CA HIS A 105 20.07 2.09 10.59
C HIS A 105 21.49 2.19 10.05
N VAL A 106 21.92 1.12 9.37
CA VAL A 106 23.20 1.05 8.67
C VAL A 106 22.96 0.89 7.18
N LYS A 107 23.85 1.47 6.39
CA LYS A 107 23.83 1.44 4.92
C LYS A 107 24.63 0.25 4.42
N LEU A 108 24.00 -0.66 3.69
CA LEU A 108 24.61 -1.88 3.18
C LEU A 108 24.44 -1.95 1.66
N ALA A 109 25.54 -1.69 0.95
CA ALA A 109 25.56 -1.76 -0.51
C ALA A 109 25.62 -3.21 -1.02
N VAL A 110 24.86 -3.47 -2.08
CA VAL A 110 24.90 -4.68 -2.90
C VAL A 110 25.09 -4.24 -4.36
N PRO A 111 26.30 -4.43 -4.94
CA PRO A 111 26.58 -4.01 -6.31
C PRO A 111 25.87 -4.93 -7.32
N PHE A 112 25.30 -4.35 -8.37
CA PHE A 112 24.66 -5.09 -9.46
C PHE A 112 24.79 -4.33 -10.78
N ARG A 113 24.57 -5.03 -11.90
CA ARG A 113 24.55 -4.42 -13.23
C ARG A 113 23.27 -4.78 -13.96
N PRO A 114 22.42 -3.80 -14.33
CA PRO A 114 21.26 -4.04 -15.17
C PRO A 114 21.65 -4.63 -16.53
N ALA A 115 20.92 -5.64 -16.99
CA ALA A 115 21.13 -6.31 -18.27
C ALA A 115 20.55 -5.52 -19.45
N SER A 116 19.44 -4.81 -19.20
CA SER A 116 18.83 -3.85 -20.13
C SER A 116 17.92 -2.88 -19.37
N PRO A 117 17.57 -1.71 -19.92
CA PRO A 117 16.59 -0.81 -19.32
C PRO A 117 15.18 -1.39 -19.22
N GLN A 118 14.86 -2.45 -19.99
CA GLN A 118 13.55 -3.11 -19.97
C GLN A 118 13.48 -4.23 -18.92
N ALA A 119 14.61 -4.66 -18.36
CA ALA A 119 14.62 -5.68 -17.31
C ALA A 119 13.98 -5.15 -16.02
N GLU A 120 13.12 -5.97 -15.42
CA GLU A 120 12.45 -5.69 -14.15
C GLU A 120 13.37 -6.13 -12.99
N TYR A 121 13.57 -5.28 -11.98
CA TYR A 121 14.44 -5.55 -10.83
C TYR A 121 13.68 -5.51 -9.51
N GLU A 122 13.89 -6.54 -8.70
CA GLU A 122 13.33 -6.71 -7.36
C GLU A 122 14.44 -6.71 -6.30
N PHE A 123 14.23 -5.99 -5.20
CA PHE A 123 15.13 -5.92 -4.07
C PHE A 123 14.51 -6.66 -2.90
N ARG A 124 15.26 -7.58 -2.27
CA ARG A 124 14.70 -8.47 -1.25
C ARG A 124 15.55 -8.54 0.00
N VAL A 125 14.89 -8.67 1.13
CA VAL A 125 15.49 -9.08 2.41
C VAL A 125 14.85 -10.38 2.85
N PHE A 126 15.63 -11.47 2.79
CA PHE A 126 15.23 -12.75 3.35
C PHE A 126 15.76 -12.84 4.79
N TYR A 127 14.86 -12.86 5.78
CA TYR A 127 15.20 -13.04 7.18
C TYR A 127 15.45 -14.53 7.48
N ILE A 128 16.60 -14.82 8.09
CA ILE A 128 17.01 -16.17 8.47
C ILE A 128 16.59 -16.46 9.91
N GLY A 129 16.74 -15.51 10.83
CA GLY A 129 16.42 -15.72 12.24
C GLY A 129 17.27 -14.94 13.23
N TYR A 130 17.00 -15.20 14.51
CA TYR A 130 17.87 -14.99 15.68
C TYR A 130 18.10 -13.56 16.17
N ALA A 131 17.68 -12.53 15.43
CA ALA A 131 17.78 -11.14 15.87
C ALA A 131 16.53 -10.36 15.51
N TYR A 132 16.24 -9.27 16.22
CA TYR A 132 15.32 -8.28 15.67
C TYR A 132 15.99 -7.65 14.45
N LEU A 133 15.26 -7.56 13.34
CA LEU A 133 15.75 -6.93 12.11
C LEU A 133 14.65 -6.02 11.58
N ALA A 134 15.02 -4.81 11.18
CA ALA A 134 14.16 -3.91 10.41
C ALA A 134 14.85 -3.43 9.14
N ILE A 135 14.06 -3.09 8.14
CA ILE A 135 14.47 -2.41 6.92
C ILE A 135 13.62 -1.14 6.76
N ASP A 136 14.28 0.00 6.57
CA ASP A 136 13.64 1.28 6.24
C ASP A 136 13.31 1.32 4.72
N GLY A 137 14.28 0.93 3.89
CA GLY A 137 14.10 0.84 2.44
C GLY A 137 15.41 0.61 1.68
N VAL A 138 15.37 0.90 0.37
CA VAL A 138 16.48 0.72 -0.57
C VAL A 138 16.65 1.98 -1.41
N ILE A 139 17.89 2.46 -1.54
CA ILE A 139 18.24 3.50 -2.52
C ILE A 139 19.10 2.87 -3.62
N VAL A 140 18.77 3.13 -4.87
CA VAL A 140 19.61 2.73 -6.01
C VAL A 140 20.45 3.92 -6.45
N ILE A 141 21.76 3.72 -6.52
CA ILE A 141 22.72 4.77 -6.86
C ILE A 141 23.64 4.37 -8.01
N ASP A 142 24.10 5.39 -8.73
CA ASP A 142 25.31 5.33 -9.56
C ASP A 142 26.52 5.61 -8.65
N PRO A 143 27.33 4.59 -8.28
CA PRO A 143 28.47 4.76 -7.38
C PRO A 143 29.57 5.64 -7.97
N ALA A 144 29.56 5.93 -9.28
CA ALA A 144 30.47 6.90 -9.89
C ALA A 144 30.10 8.36 -9.60
N ARG A 145 28.89 8.61 -9.08
CA ARG A 145 28.34 9.96 -8.83
C ARG A 145 28.02 10.22 -7.37
N VAL A 146 27.55 9.21 -6.65
CA VAL A 146 27.12 9.30 -5.25
C VAL A 146 27.82 8.22 -4.44
N THR A 147 28.36 8.58 -3.28
CA THR A 147 28.92 7.63 -2.31
C THR A 147 27.98 7.40 -1.13
N LEU A 148 28.19 6.31 -0.39
CA LEU A 148 27.36 5.98 0.79
C LEU A 148 27.30 7.10 1.83
N ASP A 149 28.38 7.86 2.03
CA ASP A 149 28.45 8.94 3.02
C ASP A 149 27.63 10.17 2.63
N GLN A 150 27.29 10.32 1.35
CA GLN A 150 26.44 11.40 0.84
C GLN A 150 24.94 11.06 0.92
N LEU A 151 24.61 9.79 1.20
CA LEU A 151 23.24 9.37 1.38
C LEU A 151 22.72 9.76 2.78
N PRO A 152 21.42 10.11 2.91
CA PRO A 152 20.85 10.43 4.21
C PRO A 152 20.96 9.23 5.16
N ASP A 153 20.96 9.47 6.47
CA ASP A 153 21.07 8.38 7.45
C ASP A 153 19.79 7.52 7.52
N ARG A 154 18.67 8.04 7.03
CA ARG A 154 17.38 7.35 6.91
C ARG A 154 16.71 7.73 5.61
N ILE A 155 15.85 6.85 5.12
CA ILE A 155 14.96 7.19 4.01
C ILE A 155 13.88 8.11 4.58
N ALA A 156 13.77 9.30 3.98
CA ALA A 156 12.71 10.22 4.38
C ALA A 156 11.36 9.53 4.19
N GLU A 157 10.49 9.62 5.19
CA GLU A 157 9.08 9.34 4.96
C GLU A 157 8.60 10.23 3.82
N GLU A 158 7.74 9.70 2.95
CA GLU A 158 7.10 10.54 1.96
C GLU A 158 6.42 11.71 2.67
N SER A 159 6.94 12.92 2.43
CA SER A 159 6.34 14.14 2.96
C SER A 159 4.86 14.14 2.57
N PRO A 160 3.93 14.40 3.52
CA PRO A 160 2.51 14.55 3.24
C PRO A 160 2.25 15.50 2.06
N GLU A 161 3.10 16.53 1.92
CA GLU A 161 3.02 17.53 0.85
C GLU A 161 3.15 16.96 -0.56
N ARG A 162 3.66 15.74 -0.73
CA ARG A 162 3.72 15.06 -2.05
C ARG A 162 2.46 14.27 -2.39
N TYR A 163 1.60 14.03 -1.41
CA TYR A 163 0.40 13.22 -1.62
C TYR A 163 -0.65 13.95 -2.46
N CYS A 164 -0.91 15.22 -2.13
CA CYS A 164 -1.80 16.12 -2.88
C CYS A 164 -0.98 17.09 -3.73
N GLN A 165 -1.17 17.06 -5.04
CA GLN A 165 -0.42 17.85 -6.01
C GLN A 165 -1.19 19.09 -6.51
N GLY A 166 -2.45 19.25 -6.08
CA GLY A 166 -3.32 20.37 -6.42
C GLY A 166 -4.12 20.20 -7.71
N ASN A 167 -4.03 19.05 -8.37
CA ASN A 167 -4.79 18.71 -9.58
C ASN A 167 -5.87 17.63 -9.33
N GLU A 168 -6.01 17.19 -8.09
CA GLU A 168 -6.99 16.21 -7.66
C GLU A 168 -8.42 16.76 -7.65
N LEU A 169 -9.39 15.88 -7.86
CA LEU A 169 -10.82 16.17 -7.67
C LEU A 169 -11.19 16.27 -6.18
N LEU A 170 -10.50 15.50 -5.35
CA LEU A 170 -10.64 15.43 -3.91
C LEU A 170 -9.30 14.94 -3.36
N CYS A 171 -8.72 15.62 -2.39
CA CYS A 171 -7.51 15.14 -1.73
C CYS A 171 -7.47 15.49 -0.25
N LEU A 172 -7.13 14.48 0.55
CA LEU A 172 -6.90 14.54 1.98
C LEU A 172 -5.58 13.83 2.27
N GLU A 173 -4.51 14.60 2.45
CA GLU A 173 -3.19 14.09 2.86
C GLU A 173 -3.15 13.57 4.31
N ARG A 174 -4.18 13.93 5.08
CA ARG A 174 -4.54 13.44 6.41
C ARG A 174 -6.02 13.72 6.64
N PHE A 175 -6.65 12.98 7.54
CA PHE A 175 -8.01 13.26 8.00
C PHE A 175 -7.99 14.25 9.17
N ALA A 176 -8.33 15.49 8.87
CA ALA A 176 -8.50 16.55 9.85
C ALA A 176 -9.79 17.34 9.54
N PRO A 177 -10.55 17.79 10.56
CA PRO A 177 -11.82 18.47 10.35
C PRO A 177 -11.75 19.69 9.41
N ASP A 178 -10.65 20.45 9.48
CA ASP A 178 -10.42 21.61 8.62
C ASP A 178 -10.22 21.22 7.15
N LEU A 179 -9.46 20.16 6.87
CA LEU A 179 -9.28 19.64 5.50
C LEU A 179 -10.58 19.05 4.95
N ILE A 180 -11.35 18.36 5.79
CA ILE A 180 -12.65 17.82 5.41
C ILE A 180 -13.61 18.95 5.02
N ALA A 181 -13.70 20.00 5.84
CA ALA A 181 -14.54 21.16 5.54
C ALA A 181 -14.09 21.90 4.27
N GLN A 182 -12.78 22.03 4.03
CA GLN A 182 -12.23 22.61 2.79
C GLN A 182 -12.64 21.82 1.54
N GLN A 183 -12.78 20.50 1.66
CA GLN A 183 -13.25 19.60 0.61
C GLN A 183 -14.78 19.43 0.60
N HIS A 184 -15.52 20.32 1.27
CA HIS A 184 -16.98 20.27 1.41
C HIS A 184 -17.53 18.97 2.00
N GLY A 185 -16.71 18.28 2.81
CA GLY A 185 -17.10 17.06 3.48
C GLY A 185 -18.09 17.30 4.63
N VAL A 186 -19.01 16.35 4.81
CA VAL A 186 -19.99 16.35 5.90
C VAL A 186 -19.78 15.12 6.77
N GLU A 187 -19.49 15.34 8.04
CA GLU A 187 -19.25 14.27 9.00
C GLU A 187 -20.57 13.70 9.55
N HIS A 188 -20.65 12.37 9.64
CA HIS A 188 -21.81 11.65 10.17
C HIS A 188 -21.49 10.83 11.43
N GLY A 189 -20.31 11.07 12.03
CA GLY A 189 -19.84 10.41 13.24
C GLY A 189 -18.57 9.60 13.01
N GLY A 190 -17.76 9.48 14.07
CA GLY A 190 -16.45 8.87 14.06
C GLY A 190 -15.52 9.60 15.04
N SER A 191 -14.24 9.28 15.00
CA SER A 191 -13.20 9.93 15.81
C SER A 191 -11.95 10.19 14.97
N TYR A 192 -11.20 11.21 15.39
CA TYR A 192 -9.91 11.55 14.80
C TYR A 192 -8.79 11.23 15.78
N ASP A 193 -7.69 10.71 15.25
CA ASP A 193 -6.47 10.48 16.02
C ASP A 193 -5.25 10.68 15.12
N GLN A 194 -4.39 11.65 15.45
CA GLN A 194 -3.13 11.93 14.74
C GLN A 194 -3.26 12.02 13.21
N GLY A 195 -4.31 12.68 12.70
CA GLY A 195 -4.54 12.81 11.26
C GLY A 195 -5.15 11.57 10.59
N THR A 196 -5.66 10.62 11.38
CA THR A 196 -6.46 9.49 10.90
C THR A 196 -7.91 9.65 11.32
N PHE A 197 -8.84 9.04 10.57
CA PHE A 197 -10.27 9.01 10.89
C PHE A 197 -10.75 7.57 11.09
N THR A 198 -11.42 7.32 12.21
CA THR A 198 -12.10 6.04 12.48
C THR A 198 -13.61 6.28 12.42
N PRO A 199 -14.34 5.71 11.45
CA PRO A 199 -15.79 5.88 11.40
C PRO A 199 -16.46 5.18 12.59
N ALA A 200 -17.54 5.76 13.12
CA ALA A 200 -18.44 5.04 14.02
C ALA A 200 -19.23 3.97 13.24
N ASP A 201 -19.91 3.05 13.94
CA ASP A 201 -20.72 1.96 13.35
C ASP A 201 -21.71 2.40 12.27
N LYS A 202 -22.24 3.61 12.41
CA LYS A 202 -23.17 4.26 11.46
C LYS A 202 -22.63 5.60 10.95
N GLY A 203 -21.36 5.86 11.25
CA GLY A 203 -20.65 7.08 10.94
C GLY A 203 -19.88 6.97 9.63
N GLY A 204 -19.20 8.06 9.29
CA GLY A 204 -18.53 8.24 8.03
C GLY A 204 -18.38 9.70 7.68
N ILE A 205 -17.81 9.96 6.51
CA ILE A 205 -17.68 11.30 5.94
C ILE A 205 -18.21 11.27 4.53
N GLU A 206 -19.11 12.20 4.22
CA GLU A 206 -19.72 12.36 2.91
C GLU A 206 -19.02 13.48 2.14
N PHE A 207 -18.64 13.25 0.88
CA PHE A 207 -18.06 14.25 -0.01
C PHE A 207 -18.88 14.34 -1.31
N PRO A 208 -19.39 15.53 -1.66
CA PRO A 208 -19.92 15.76 -3.00
C PRO A 208 -18.75 15.84 -3.99
N VAL A 209 -18.76 15.01 -5.03
CA VAL A 209 -17.72 14.99 -6.06
C VAL A 209 -18.32 14.92 -7.47
N SER A 210 -17.72 15.66 -8.40
CA SER A 210 -18.10 15.63 -9.81
C SER A 210 -17.04 14.89 -10.63
N ILE A 211 -17.40 13.75 -11.20
CA ILE A 211 -16.46 12.86 -11.89
C ILE A 211 -16.93 12.63 -13.33
N ASP A 212 -16.07 12.91 -14.32
CA ASP A 212 -16.27 12.49 -15.70
C ASP A 212 -15.78 11.06 -15.91
N LEU A 213 -16.72 10.13 -15.93
CA LEU A 213 -16.42 8.70 -16.09
C LEU A 213 -16.02 8.33 -17.53
N SER A 214 -16.00 9.30 -18.46
CA SER A 214 -15.36 9.14 -19.78
C SER A 214 -13.84 9.17 -19.69
N ARG A 215 -13.29 9.69 -18.59
CA ARG A 215 -11.85 9.79 -18.33
C ARG A 215 -11.40 8.65 -17.43
N HIS A 216 -10.10 8.37 -17.43
CA HIS A 216 -9.49 7.43 -16.50
C HIS A 216 -9.40 8.07 -15.12
N VAL A 217 -10.06 7.49 -14.13
CA VAL A 217 -10.16 7.99 -12.75
C VAL A 217 -9.47 7.01 -11.81
N LEU A 218 -8.71 7.54 -10.86
CA LEU A 218 -8.13 6.80 -9.74
C LEU A 218 -8.72 7.31 -8.43
N ILE A 219 -9.24 6.38 -7.62
CA ILE A 219 -9.53 6.60 -6.20
C ILE A 219 -8.48 5.84 -5.40
N GLU A 220 -7.68 6.57 -4.63
CA GLU A 220 -6.62 6.03 -3.77
C GLU A 220 -6.95 6.30 -2.30
N LEU A 221 -6.79 5.26 -1.47
CA LEU A 221 -7.04 5.29 -0.03
C LEU A 221 -5.85 4.68 0.69
N GLU A 222 -5.38 5.31 1.74
CA GLU A 222 -4.45 4.70 2.69
C GLU A 222 -5.24 4.35 3.96
N LEU A 223 -5.32 3.06 4.30
CA LEU A 223 -6.06 2.56 5.45
C LEU A 223 -5.13 1.85 6.43
N GLU A 224 -5.38 1.95 7.72
CA GLU A 224 -4.68 1.22 8.77
C GLU A 224 -5.68 0.49 9.67
N GLY A 225 -5.25 -0.57 10.32
CA GLY A 225 -6.04 -1.20 11.39
C GLY A 225 -6.82 -2.40 10.90
N ASN A 226 -7.32 -3.15 11.87
CA ASN A 226 -8.00 -4.39 11.59
C ASN A 226 -9.34 -4.13 10.88
N ILE A 227 -9.47 -4.53 9.62
CA ILE A 227 -10.76 -4.52 8.91
C ILE A 227 -11.68 -5.64 9.44
N ALA A 228 -11.21 -6.50 10.34
CA ALA A 228 -12.06 -7.49 10.99
C ALA A 228 -13.11 -6.80 11.87
N ASN A 229 -14.30 -7.42 11.88
CA ASN A 229 -15.42 -7.02 12.71
C ASN A 229 -15.02 -7.16 14.19
N ALA A 230 -15.47 -6.23 15.04
CA ALA A 230 -15.02 -6.06 16.43
C ALA A 230 -15.27 -7.25 17.39
N HIS A 231 -15.89 -8.32 16.89
CA HIS A 231 -15.99 -9.58 17.59
C HIS A 231 -15.21 -10.61 16.79
N LEU A 232 -14.14 -11.15 17.38
CA LEU A 232 -13.24 -12.19 16.86
C LEU A 232 -13.94 -13.46 16.31
N ALA A 233 -15.27 -13.50 16.34
CA ALA A 233 -16.06 -14.38 15.49
C ALA A 233 -16.26 -13.72 14.11
N GLU A 234 -15.49 -14.17 13.11
CA GLU A 234 -15.74 -13.92 11.68
C GLU A 234 -17.15 -14.32 11.20
N LEU A 235 -17.97 -14.89 12.08
CA LEU A 235 -19.18 -15.65 11.80
C LEU A 235 -20.48 -14.85 11.88
N GLU A 236 -20.49 -13.60 12.38
CA GLU A 236 -21.69 -12.74 12.34
C GLU A 236 -21.66 -11.71 11.19
N GLY A 237 -21.00 -12.11 10.10
CA GLY A 237 -21.54 -12.02 8.74
C GLY A 237 -22.14 -10.69 8.28
N GLY A 238 -21.28 -9.76 7.84
CA GLY A 238 -21.74 -8.82 6.83
C GLY A 238 -20.66 -8.03 6.09
N LYS A 239 -21.15 -7.22 5.16
CA LYS A 239 -20.37 -6.44 4.20
C LYS A 239 -20.02 -5.08 4.81
N VAL A 240 -18.75 -4.85 5.04
CA VAL A 240 -18.23 -3.55 5.50
C VAL A 240 -17.92 -2.72 4.28
N SER A 241 -18.52 -1.54 4.16
CA SER A 241 -18.17 -0.63 3.08
C SER A 241 -17.00 0.24 3.51
N LEU A 242 -15.93 0.24 2.72
CA LEU A 242 -14.82 1.17 2.91
C LEU A 242 -15.18 2.51 2.28
N PHE A 243 -15.75 2.47 1.08
CA PHE A 243 -16.44 3.62 0.50
C PHE A 243 -17.56 3.21 -0.45
N ASP A 244 -18.53 4.10 -0.62
CA ASP A 244 -19.56 4.02 -1.64
C ASP A 244 -19.67 5.38 -2.35
N THR A 245 -19.79 5.38 -3.67
CA THR A 245 -20.26 6.54 -4.42
C THR A 245 -21.66 6.25 -4.93
N LYS A 246 -22.57 7.21 -4.76
CA LYS A 246 -23.90 7.15 -5.36
C LYS A 246 -24.17 8.41 -6.18
N GLU A 247 -24.71 8.23 -7.38
CA GLU A 247 -25.16 9.36 -8.20
C GLU A 247 -26.38 10.04 -7.60
N GLN A 248 -26.35 11.37 -7.51
CA GLN A 248 -27.48 12.16 -7.01
C GLN A 248 -28.67 12.03 -7.97
N GLY A 249 -29.75 11.40 -7.51
CA GLY A 249 -30.94 11.14 -8.33
C GLY A 249 -30.74 10.09 -9.44
N GLY A 250 -29.60 9.40 -9.45
CA GLY A 250 -29.26 8.39 -10.45
C GLY A 250 -29.17 6.98 -9.89
N ALA A 251 -28.80 6.04 -10.76
CA ALA A 251 -28.63 4.63 -10.43
C ALA A 251 -27.15 4.19 -10.47
N TYR A 252 -26.22 5.08 -10.82
CA TYR A 252 -24.81 4.72 -10.84
C TYR A 252 -24.24 4.52 -9.42
N ILE A 253 -23.45 3.46 -9.28
CA ILE A 253 -22.72 3.09 -8.07
C ILE A 253 -21.27 2.73 -8.39
N LEU A 254 -20.38 3.15 -7.48
CA LEU A 254 -19.03 2.61 -7.33
C LEU A 254 -18.84 2.31 -5.85
N SER A 255 -18.59 1.06 -5.50
CA SER A 255 -18.59 0.64 -4.11
C SER A 255 -17.40 -0.27 -3.86
N PHE A 256 -16.67 0.00 -2.78
CA PHE A 256 -15.61 -0.87 -2.30
C PHE A 256 -15.96 -1.44 -0.93
N GLN A 257 -16.12 -2.76 -0.90
CA GLN A 257 -16.56 -3.48 0.28
C GLN A 257 -15.58 -4.59 0.67
N ARG A 258 -15.42 -4.77 1.97
CA ARG A 258 -14.89 -6.00 2.56
C ARG A 258 -16.03 -6.99 2.79
N MET A 259 -15.74 -8.25 2.51
CA MET A 259 -16.65 -9.38 2.55
C MET A 259 -16.21 -10.35 3.67
N TYR A 260 -17.14 -11.14 4.20
CA TYR A 260 -16.83 -12.18 5.18
C TYR A 260 -16.03 -13.33 4.55
N ALA A 261 -15.27 -14.05 5.38
CA ALA A 261 -14.50 -15.21 4.95
C ALA A 261 -15.41 -16.27 4.30
N GLY A 262 -15.11 -16.64 3.05
CA GLY A 262 -15.91 -17.62 2.29
C GLY A 262 -16.98 -17.03 1.38
N TYR A 263 -17.14 -15.71 1.30
CA TYR A 263 -18.02 -15.09 0.30
C TYR A 263 -17.60 -15.50 -1.12
N ARG A 264 -18.50 -16.19 -1.85
CA ARG A 264 -18.33 -16.60 -3.26
C ARG A 264 -16.94 -17.18 -3.60
N GLY A 265 -16.50 -18.17 -2.81
CA GLY A 265 -15.24 -18.87 -3.09
C GLY A 265 -14.02 -18.09 -2.61
N THR A 266 -14.03 -17.67 -1.33
CA THR A 266 -12.92 -17.00 -0.62
C THR A 266 -12.68 -15.52 -0.97
N GLY A 267 -13.69 -14.86 -1.53
CA GLY A 267 -13.68 -13.43 -1.82
C GLY A 267 -13.51 -12.57 -0.56
N ILE A 268 -12.44 -11.79 -0.44
CA ILE A 268 -12.23 -10.89 0.73
C ILE A 268 -12.70 -9.47 0.42
N PHE A 269 -12.38 -8.94 -0.75
CA PHE A 269 -12.71 -7.59 -1.17
C PHE A 269 -13.56 -7.62 -2.42
N ARG A 270 -14.40 -6.61 -2.57
CA ARG A 270 -15.32 -6.47 -3.68
C ARG A 270 -15.43 -5.02 -4.14
N ILE A 271 -15.12 -4.78 -5.41
CA ILE A 271 -15.52 -3.56 -6.12
C ILE A 271 -16.80 -3.84 -6.89
N MET A 272 -17.75 -2.92 -6.84
CA MET A 272 -18.90 -2.88 -7.74
C MET A 272 -18.87 -1.58 -8.52
N HIS A 273 -18.89 -1.63 -9.85
CA HIS A 273 -18.89 -0.43 -10.71
C HIS A 273 -19.97 -0.56 -11.79
N GLY A 274 -20.96 0.33 -11.78
CA GLY A 274 -22.03 0.34 -12.78
C GLY A 274 -23.35 0.86 -12.27
N PHE A 275 -24.41 0.62 -13.02
CA PHE A 275 -25.77 0.96 -12.57
C PHE A 275 -26.33 -0.14 -11.68
N GLU A 276 -27.06 0.23 -10.62
CA GLU A 276 -27.68 -0.71 -9.68
C GLU A 276 -28.37 -1.88 -10.43
N GLY A 277 -28.09 -3.11 -9.99
CA GLY A 277 -28.64 -4.34 -10.57
C GLY A 277 -27.58 -5.38 -10.97
N ASN A 278 -27.90 -6.19 -11.97
CA ASN A 278 -27.07 -7.32 -12.41
C ASN A 278 -26.01 -6.96 -13.45
N ASN A 279 -25.93 -5.69 -13.88
CA ASN A 279 -25.06 -5.25 -14.96
C ASN A 279 -23.76 -4.58 -14.48
N VAL A 280 -23.51 -4.55 -13.17
CA VAL A 280 -22.28 -3.99 -12.59
C VAL A 280 -21.05 -4.86 -12.87
N ALA A 281 -19.91 -4.24 -13.15
CA ALA A 281 -18.61 -4.88 -13.04
C ALA A 281 -18.38 -5.28 -11.57
N ARG A 282 -17.79 -6.45 -11.33
CA ARG A 282 -17.52 -7.01 -10.01
C ARG A 282 -16.11 -7.59 -9.94
N VAL A 283 -15.17 -6.79 -9.48
CA VAL A 283 -13.87 -7.32 -9.06
C VAL A 283 -14.04 -7.91 -7.67
N ILE A 284 -13.89 -9.22 -7.53
CA ILE A 284 -13.85 -9.91 -6.23
C ILE A 284 -12.44 -10.45 -6.04
N THR A 285 -11.77 -10.09 -4.93
CA THR A 285 -10.41 -10.57 -4.68
C THR A 285 -10.42 -12.03 -4.26
N THR A 286 -9.69 -12.88 -4.98
CA THR A 286 -9.32 -14.21 -4.48
C THR A 286 -8.10 -14.10 -3.56
N ALA A 287 -7.78 -15.15 -2.80
CA ALA A 287 -6.50 -15.26 -2.08
C ALA A 287 -5.27 -14.99 -2.97
N GLN A 288 -5.32 -15.19 -4.28
CA GLN A 288 -4.20 -14.84 -5.17
C GLN A 288 -4.02 -13.33 -5.36
N LEU A 289 -5.11 -12.56 -5.30
CA LEU A 289 -5.12 -11.11 -5.53
C LEU A 289 -4.97 -10.34 -4.21
N SER A 290 -5.51 -10.88 -3.12
CA SER A 290 -5.27 -10.37 -1.78
C SER A 290 -4.10 -11.11 -1.12
N GLY A 291 -3.15 -11.68 -1.86
CA GLY A 291 -2.04 -12.47 -1.32
C GLY A 291 -2.39 -13.43 -0.16
N ALA A 292 -1.42 -13.67 0.71
CA ALA A 292 -1.67 -14.30 2.00
C ALA A 292 -2.27 -13.31 3.02
N TYR A 293 -3.05 -12.30 2.60
CA TYR A 293 -3.89 -11.51 3.52
C TYR A 293 -4.96 -12.46 4.10
N SER A 294 -4.55 -13.31 5.04
CA SER A 294 -5.50 -13.88 6.00
C SER A 294 -5.93 -12.72 6.89
N MET A 295 -7.20 -12.67 7.26
CA MET A 295 -7.69 -11.62 8.19
C MET A 295 -6.97 -11.68 9.55
N GLN A 296 -6.19 -12.72 9.84
CA GLN A 296 -5.32 -12.82 11.01
C GLN A 296 -4.07 -11.93 10.89
N HIS A 297 -3.66 -11.56 9.68
CA HIS A 297 -2.45 -10.76 9.41
C HIS A 297 -2.75 -9.36 8.86
N TRP A 298 -4.02 -8.98 8.64
CA TRP A 298 -4.39 -7.58 8.44
C TRP A 298 -4.26 -6.85 9.79
N GLY A 299 -3.03 -6.48 10.12
CA GLY A 299 -2.67 -5.87 11.39
C GLY A 299 -3.01 -4.38 11.46
N ASN A 300 -2.32 -3.68 12.36
CA ASN A 300 -2.35 -2.22 12.44
C ASN A 300 -1.40 -1.58 11.42
N GLU A 301 -1.18 -2.23 10.27
CA GLU A 301 -0.30 -1.72 9.24
C GLU A 301 -1.08 -0.89 8.20
N PRO A 302 -0.53 0.24 7.75
CA PRO A 302 -1.03 0.94 6.58
C PRO A 302 -1.00 0.09 5.31
N HIS A 303 -2.10 0.15 4.56
CA HIS A 303 -2.28 -0.42 3.23
C HIS A 303 -2.73 0.65 2.26
N THR A 304 -2.18 0.62 1.05
CA THR A 304 -2.62 1.49 -0.05
C THR A 304 -3.58 0.74 -0.96
N LEU A 305 -4.79 1.28 -1.09
CA LEU A 305 -5.86 0.74 -1.90
C LEU A 305 -6.11 1.69 -3.08
N ARG A 306 -6.17 1.14 -4.29
CA ARG A 306 -6.40 1.90 -5.52
C ARG A 306 -7.55 1.29 -6.31
N VAL A 307 -8.56 2.09 -6.62
CA VAL A 307 -9.65 1.72 -7.51
C VAL A 307 -9.53 2.58 -8.76
N GLU A 308 -9.16 1.94 -9.87
CA GLU A 308 -9.11 2.57 -11.18
C GLU A 308 -10.41 2.31 -11.93
N VAL A 309 -10.92 3.35 -12.59
CA VAL A 309 -12.15 3.32 -13.38
C VAL A 309 -11.91 3.99 -14.72
N GLU A 310 -12.25 3.29 -15.80
CA GLU A 310 -12.13 3.81 -17.16
C GLU A 310 -13.39 3.42 -17.96
N GLY A 311 -14.32 4.35 -18.09
CA GLY A 311 -15.62 4.09 -18.69
C GLY A 311 -16.38 2.97 -17.96
N ALA A 312 -16.68 1.90 -18.68
CA ALA A 312 -17.36 0.72 -18.12
C ALA A 312 -16.46 -0.21 -17.30
N ARG A 313 -15.16 0.04 -17.24
CA ARG A 313 -14.18 -0.89 -16.65
C ARG A 313 -13.72 -0.44 -15.27
N CYS A 314 -13.40 -1.39 -14.39
CA CYS A 314 -12.72 -1.10 -13.14
C CYS A 314 -11.62 -2.12 -12.80
N ARG A 315 -10.65 -1.69 -12.01
CA ARG A 315 -9.55 -2.50 -11.48
C ARG A 315 -9.27 -2.10 -10.03
N LEU A 316 -8.87 -3.09 -9.23
CA LEU A 316 -8.47 -2.90 -7.84
C LEU A 316 -6.99 -3.20 -7.70
N SER A 317 -6.27 -2.35 -6.98
CA SER A 317 -4.95 -2.66 -6.46
C SER A 317 -4.91 -2.53 -4.93
N ILE A 318 -4.19 -3.45 -4.29
CA ILE A 318 -3.93 -3.45 -2.85
C ILE A 318 -2.43 -3.62 -2.68
N ASP A 319 -1.75 -2.59 -2.21
CA ASP A 319 -0.29 -2.52 -2.15
C ASP A 319 0.35 -2.85 -3.51
N GLN A 320 1.12 -3.94 -3.63
CA GLN A 320 1.66 -4.41 -4.92
C GLN A 320 0.71 -5.27 -5.75
N PHE A 321 -0.41 -5.73 -5.19
CA PHE A 321 -1.30 -6.64 -5.90
C PHE A 321 -2.23 -5.84 -6.80
N VAL A 322 -2.34 -6.27 -8.06
CA VAL A 322 -3.15 -5.58 -9.07
C VAL A 322 -4.11 -6.58 -9.73
N SER A 323 -5.39 -6.25 -9.73
CA SER A 323 -6.42 -7.11 -10.32
C SER A 323 -6.38 -7.05 -11.84
N LYS A 324 -6.98 -8.04 -12.49
CA LYS A 324 -7.40 -7.85 -13.88
C LYS A 324 -8.51 -6.78 -13.92
N TRP A 325 -8.63 -6.10 -15.05
CA TRP A 325 -9.79 -5.26 -15.32
C TRP A 325 -11.04 -6.12 -15.41
N ASP A 326 -12.15 -5.64 -14.83
CA ASP A 326 -13.48 -6.17 -15.08
C ASP A 326 -14.35 -5.10 -15.76
N THR A 327 -15.39 -5.52 -16.47
CA THR A 327 -16.18 -4.64 -17.35
C THR A 327 -17.68 -4.78 -17.08
N SER A 328 -18.33 -3.63 -16.86
CA SER A 328 -19.79 -3.52 -16.77
C SER A 328 -20.41 -3.87 -18.12
N ARG A 329 -21.60 -4.47 -18.10
CA ARG A 329 -22.35 -4.78 -19.33
C ARG A 329 -22.95 -3.56 -20.01
N GLN A 330 -23.03 -2.44 -19.27
CA GLN A 330 -23.57 -1.18 -19.75
C GLN A 330 -22.44 -0.18 -19.96
N SER A 331 -22.58 0.65 -20.98
CA SER A 331 -21.69 1.80 -21.16
C SER A 331 -21.85 2.75 -20.00
N ILE A 332 -20.72 3.21 -19.47
CA ILE A 332 -20.66 4.20 -18.41
C ILE A 332 -19.75 5.32 -18.93
N GLY A 333 -20.22 6.54 -18.82
CA GLY A 333 -19.50 7.74 -19.24
C GLY A 333 -20.22 9.01 -18.81
N GLY A 334 -19.63 10.13 -19.21
CA GLY A 334 -20.05 11.49 -18.91
C GLY A 334 -19.75 11.95 -17.49
N THR A 335 -19.88 13.26 -17.27
CA THR A 335 -19.82 13.89 -15.95
C THR A 335 -21.02 13.49 -15.10
N ARG A 336 -20.74 12.95 -13.90
CA ARG A 336 -21.75 12.59 -12.90
C ARG A 336 -21.54 13.41 -11.64
N GLN A 337 -22.66 13.77 -11.00
CA GLN A 337 -22.67 14.34 -9.65
C GLN A 337 -22.83 13.18 -8.67
N LEU A 338 -21.77 12.88 -7.93
CA LEU A 338 -21.70 11.75 -7.02
C LEU A 338 -21.58 12.24 -5.59
N VAL A 339 -22.04 11.37 -4.69
CA VAL A 339 -21.80 11.49 -3.26
C VAL A 339 -20.89 10.34 -2.86
N LEU A 340 -19.65 10.63 -2.50
CA LEU A 340 -18.70 9.67 -1.94
C LEU A 340 -18.90 9.60 -0.42
N MET A 341 -19.32 8.45 0.08
CA MET A 341 -19.36 8.12 1.49
C MET A 341 -18.14 7.29 1.86
N LEU A 342 -17.32 7.77 2.78
CA LEU A 342 -16.28 6.98 3.44
C LEU A 342 -16.82 6.40 4.75
N GLY A 343 -16.60 5.10 4.99
CA GLY A 343 -17.06 4.42 6.20
C GLY A 343 -18.44 3.75 6.05
N ASN A 344 -19.06 3.42 7.19
CA ASN A 344 -20.07 2.35 7.29
C ASN A 344 -21.52 2.77 7.00
N ARG A 345 -21.77 3.88 6.30
CA ARG A 345 -23.13 4.38 6.13
C ARG A 345 -23.81 3.95 4.83
N VAL A 346 -24.21 2.68 4.80
CA VAL A 346 -25.37 2.24 4.01
C VAL A 346 -26.38 1.68 5.01
N GLU A 347 -27.60 2.23 5.08
CA GLU A 347 -28.65 1.84 6.05
C GLU A 347 -28.88 0.31 6.12
N ARG A 348 -28.63 -0.41 5.02
CA ARG A 348 -28.76 -1.87 4.92
C ARG A 348 -27.65 -2.66 5.65
N HIS A 349 -26.65 -1.99 6.24
CA HIS A 349 -25.47 -2.61 6.86
C HIS A 349 -25.28 -2.21 8.34
N SER A 350 -26.35 -1.74 8.99
CA SER A 350 -26.38 -0.96 10.24
C SER A 350 -25.87 -1.57 11.57
N HIS A 351 -25.03 -2.61 11.54
CA HIS A 351 -24.53 -3.29 12.76
C HIS A 351 -23.07 -3.76 12.64
N GLN A 352 -22.26 -3.14 11.78
CA GLN A 352 -20.87 -3.55 11.57
C GLN A 352 -19.93 -2.44 11.97
N GLN A 353 -18.98 -2.75 12.84
CA GLN A 353 -17.93 -1.81 13.24
C GLN A 353 -16.73 -2.06 12.32
N ALA A 354 -16.30 -1.04 11.59
CA ALA A 354 -15.00 -1.07 10.95
C ALA A 354 -14.00 -0.54 11.99
N ILE A 355 -13.02 -1.35 12.39
CA ILE A 355 -11.87 -0.87 13.19
C ILE A 355 -10.81 -0.24 12.25
N THR A 356 -11.20 0.02 10.99
CA THR A 356 -10.38 0.63 9.97
C THR A 356 -10.23 2.12 10.22
N LYS A 357 -8.98 2.59 10.24
CA LYS A 357 -8.59 3.99 10.25
C LYS A 357 -8.27 4.43 8.82
N PHE A 358 -8.85 5.53 8.38
CA PHE A 358 -8.51 6.18 7.14
C PHE A 358 -7.37 7.17 7.40
N ARG A 359 -6.26 7.03 6.69
CA ARG A 359 -5.10 7.93 6.80
C ARG A 359 -5.09 8.97 5.70
N ARG A 360 -5.34 8.56 4.46
CA ARG A 360 -5.33 9.45 3.28
C ARG A 360 -6.40 9.05 2.27
N LEU A 361 -6.86 10.03 1.49
CA LEU A 361 -7.76 9.84 0.36
C LEU A 361 -7.37 10.76 -0.78
N LYS A 362 -7.35 10.24 -2.00
CA LYS A 362 -7.22 11.03 -3.22
C LYS A 362 -8.13 10.51 -4.32
N ILE A 363 -8.75 11.42 -5.06
CA ILE A 363 -9.42 11.14 -6.34
C ILE A 363 -8.76 12.00 -7.41
N THR A 364 -8.24 11.38 -8.46
CA THR A 364 -7.57 12.10 -9.55
C THR A 364 -7.91 11.50 -10.91
N TYR A 365 -7.66 12.26 -11.97
CA TYR A 365 -7.63 11.72 -13.33
C TYR A 365 -6.20 11.26 -13.65
N LEU A 366 -6.07 10.09 -14.27
CA LEU A 366 -4.79 9.52 -14.72
C LEU A 366 -4.40 9.96 -16.13
#